data_AF-A0A180EJF2-F1
#
_entry.id   AF-A0A180EJF2-F1
#
_cell.length_a   1.000
_cell.length_b   1.000
_cell.length_c   1.000
_cell.angle_alpha   90.00
_cell.angle_beta   90.00
_cell.angle_gamma   90.00
#
_symmetry.space_group_name_H-M   'P 1'
#
loop_
_entity.id
_entity.type
_entity.pdbx_description
1 polymer ?
#
loop_
_entity_poly.entity_id
_entity_poly.type
_entity_poly.pdbx_seq_one_letter_code
_entity_poly.pdbx_strand_id
1 'polypeptide(L)'
;MLHFRTAVLLLLCALSSHATLAQSGPDEDQLGSWYMYFFNKSFSEESRFGLQGDLQYRAWDAGGDLEQLLLRGGLTYRPENANVLLTLGYANITTGEFGDGDATTGESRIYQEALLPHRLSNRIRLTHRFRYEQRFVDDQDFRTRYRYNLFVNILLNADEFARKTVYVALYNELFINGQTNIGDGRTVQYFDRNRTYLGLGYGLRDNLRVQAGWMQQTTVNWQKGQTQLSLHHSF
;
A
#
# COMPACT_ATOMS: atom_id res chain seq x y z
N MET A 1 30.86 1.62 -56.17
CA MET A 1 29.55 1.02 -55.82
C MET A 1 29.62 0.01 -54.67
N LEU A 2 30.79 -0.64 -54.42
CA LEU A 2 30.97 -1.60 -53.33
C LEU A 2 31.02 -0.94 -51.93
N HIS A 3 31.66 0.22 -51.78
CA HIS A 3 31.82 0.90 -50.47
C HIS A 3 30.53 1.48 -49.89
N PHE A 4 29.55 1.81 -50.74
CA PHE A 4 28.24 2.31 -50.29
C PHE A 4 27.39 1.19 -49.66
N ARG A 5 27.52 -0.05 -50.16
CA ARG A 5 26.79 -1.22 -49.63
C ARG A 5 27.33 -1.65 -48.26
N THR A 6 28.63 -1.52 -48.03
CA THR A 6 29.26 -1.84 -46.73
C THR A 6 28.89 -0.81 -45.66
N ALA A 7 28.78 0.47 -46.02
CA ALA A 7 28.37 1.53 -45.10
C ALA A 7 26.89 1.39 -44.67
N VAL A 8 26.01 0.98 -45.57
CA VAL A 8 24.58 0.75 -45.26
C VAL A 8 24.38 -0.47 -44.36
N LEU A 9 25.17 -1.55 -44.52
CA LEU A 9 25.12 -2.70 -43.63
C LEU A 9 25.61 -2.37 -42.20
N LEU A 10 26.66 -1.55 -42.07
CA LEU A 10 27.15 -1.11 -40.75
C LEU A 10 26.17 -0.17 -40.04
N LEU A 11 25.45 0.67 -40.78
CA LEU A 11 24.42 1.55 -40.22
C LEU A 11 23.17 0.77 -39.76
N LEU A 12 22.82 -0.31 -40.47
CA LEU A 12 21.70 -1.20 -40.09
C LEU A 12 22.01 -2.09 -38.88
N CYS A 13 23.27 -2.52 -38.68
CA CYS A 13 23.68 -3.23 -37.46
C CYS A 13 23.78 -2.31 -36.23
N ALA A 14 24.00 -1.01 -36.41
CA ALA A 14 24.03 -0.03 -35.32
C ALA A 14 22.63 0.36 -34.81
N LEU A 15 21.56 0.01 -35.54
CA LEU A 15 20.17 0.26 -35.16
C LEU A 15 19.49 -0.94 -34.47
N SER A 16 20.19 -2.07 -34.33
CA SER A 16 19.69 -3.30 -33.68
C SER A 16 20.22 -3.53 -32.26
N SER A 17 20.80 -2.51 -31.62
CA SER A 17 21.00 -2.50 -30.17
C SER A 17 19.64 -2.31 -29.49
N HIS A 18 18.84 -3.38 -29.49
CA HIS A 18 17.81 -3.54 -28.48
C HIS A 18 18.53 -3.44 -27.14
N ALA A 19 18.31 -2.34 -26.43
CA ALA A 19 18.56 -2.30 -25.01
C ALA A 19 17.74 -3.44 -24.41
N THR A 20 18.39 -4.57 -24.16
CA THR A 20 17.89 -5.56 -23.23
C THR A 20 17.90 -4.87 -21.88
N LEU A 21 16.80 -4.17 -21.58
CA LEU A 21 16.41 -3.92 -20.20
C LEU A 21 16.17 -5.32 -19.63
N ALA A 22 17.18 -5.87 -18.98
CA ALA A 22 16.95 -6.99 -18.09
C ALA A 22 15.91 -6.52 -17.08
N GLN A 23 14.66 -6.95 -17.24
CA GLN A 23 13.58 -6.68 -16.30
C GLN A 23 13.92 -7.47 -15.03
N SER A 24 14.64 -6.85 -14.10
CA SER A 24 14.78 -7.32 -12.72
C SER A 24 13.55 -6.93 -11.88
N GLY A 25 12.38 -6.87 -12.52
CA GLY A 25 11.11 -6.47 -11.92
C GLY A 25 10.15 -7.65 -11.89
N PRO A 26 9.07 -7.55 -11.09
CA PRO A 26 8.04 -8.58 -11.08
C PRO A 26 7.34 -8.68 -12.43
N ASP A 27 6.75 -9.83 -12.72
CA ASP A 27 5.85 -9.99 -13.88
C ASP A 27 4.65 -9.03 -13.71
N GLU A 28 4.54 -8.04 -14.60
CA GLU A 28 3.50 -7.00 -14.56
C GLU A 28 2.13 -7.51 -15.03
N ASP A 29 2.10 -8.57 -15.84
CA ASP A 29 0.88 -9.19 -16.38
C ASP A 29 0.28 -10.20 -15.40
N GLN A 30 1.09 -10.77 -14.50
CA GLN A 30 0.61 -11.62 -13.43
C GLN A 30 -0.12 -10.81 -12.34
N LEU A 31 -1.27 -11.30 -11.88
CA LEU A 31 -2.04 -10.65 -10.84
C LEU A 31 -1.58 -11.11 -9.45
N GLY A 32 -1.23 -10.18 -8.57
CA GLY A 32 -0.96 -10.49 -7.16
C GLY A 32 -2.22 -10.46 -6.27
N SER A 33 -2.06 -10.81 -5.00
CA SER A 33 -3.18 -10.94 -4.06
C SER A 33 -2.84 -10.50 -2.64
N TRP A 34 -3.71 -9.69 -2.05
CA TRP A 34 -3.56 -9.20 -0.68
C TRP A 34 -4.75 -9.61 0.18
N TYR A 35 -4.44 -10.27 1.28
CA TYR A 35 -5.39 -10.69 2.29
C TYR A 35 -5.13 -9.93 3.57
N MET A 36 -6.12 -9.16 4.02
CA MET A 36 -5.91 -8.18 5.09
C MET A 36 -6.98 -8.27 6.16
N TYR A 37 -6.57 -8.15 7.42
CA TYR A 37 -7.47 -7.95 8.55
C TYR A 37 -7.08 -6.68 9.29
N PHE A 38 -8.00 -5.73 9.36
CA PHE A 38 -7.86 -4.47 10.08
C PHE A 38 -8.77 -4.49 11.32
N PHE A 39 -8.24 -4.04 12.44
CA PHE A 39 -9.02 -3.88 13.67
C PHE A 39 -8.71 -2.57 14.39
N ASN A 40 -9.71 -2.07 15.12
CA ASN A 40 -9.56 -0.95 16.05
C ASN A 40 -10.47 -1.17 17.26
N LYS A 41 -10.08 -0.61 18.41
CA LYS A 41 -10.82 -0.71 19.66
C LYS A 41 -10.55 0.51 20.53
N SER A 42 -11.59 1.20 20.97
CA SER A 42 -11.46 2.19 22.07
C SER A 42 -11.37 1.46 23.42
N PHE A 43 -10.61 1.99 24.38
CA PHE A 43 -10.47 1.32 25.70
C PHE A 43 -11.76 1.34 26.51
N SER A 44 -12.57 2.39 26.36
CA SER A 44 -13.94 2.50 26.87
C SER A 44 -14.71 3.50 26.01
N GLU A 45 -16.01 3.66 26.24
CA GLU A 45 -16.85 4.65 25.54
C GLU A 45 -16.41 6.09 25.83
N GLU A 46 -15.93 6.36 27.06
CA GLU A 46 -15.48 7.68 27.50
C GLU A 46 -13.98 7.92 27.22
N SER A 47 -13.21 6.86 26.97
CA SER A 47 -11.77 6.97 26.77
C SER A 47 -11.45 7.59 25.42
N ARG A 48 -10.56 8.58 25.45
CA ARG A 48 -9.94 9.14 24.24
C ARG A 48 -8.83 8.25 23.68
N PHE A 49 -8.46 7.19 24.40
CA PHE A 49 -7.41 6.25 24.03
C PHE A 49 -7.98 4.92 23.55
N GLY A 50 -7.23 4.29 22.66
CA GLY A 50 -7.56 3.00 22.10
C GLY A 50 -6.34 2.34 21.47
N LEU A 51 -6.62 1.31 20.68
CA LEU A 51 -5.63 0.62 19.86
C LEU A 51 -6.17 0.40 18.45
N GLN A 52 -5.26 0.28 17.50
CA GLN A 52 -5.56 -0.19 16.15
C GLN A 52 -4.43 -1.08 15.66
N GLY A 53 -4.72 -1.93 14.68
CA GLY A 53 -3.72 -2.78 14.07
C GLY A 53 -4.23 -3.47 12.81
N ASP A 54 -3.30 -4.14 12.14
CA ASP A 54 -3.63 -4.98 11.00
C ASP A 54 -2.61 -6.09 10.77
N LEU A 55 -3.11 -7.17 10.18
CA LEU A 55 -2.33 -8.28 9.67
C LEU A 55 -2.58 -8.37 8.18
N GLN A 56 -1.51 -8.48 7.39
CA GLN A 56 -1.61 -8.62 5.95
C GLN A 56 -0.66 -9.70 5.46
N TYR A 57 -1.22 -10.63 4.69
CA TYR A 57 -0.46 -11.52 3.82
C TYR A 57 -0.64 -11.02 2.40
N ARG A 58 0.47 -10.83 1.70
CA ARG A 58 0.50 -10.35 0.32
C ARG A 58 1.34 -11.29 -0.49
N ALA A 59 0.85 -11.64 -1.66
CA ALA A 59 1.52 -12.49 -2.60
C ALA A 59 1.69 -11.80 -3.96
N TRP A 60 2.80 -12.11 -4.62
CA TRP A 60 3.08 -11.69 -5.98
C TRP A 60 2.15 -12.36 -7.00
N ASP A 61 1.56 -13.49 -6.62
CA ASP A 61 0.57 -14.26 -7.35
C ASP A 61 -0.74 -14.42 -6.54
N ALA A 62 -1.51 -15.47 -6.80
CA ALA A 62 -2.76 -15.76 -6.09
C ALA A 62 -2.58 -16.22 -4.62
N GLY A 63 -1.36 -16.45 -4.13
CA GLY A 63 -1.12 -16.77 -2.72
C GLY A 63 0.06 -17.70 -2.42
N GLY A 64 0.85 -18.12 -3.42
CA GLY A 64 2.00 -19.01 -3.26
C GLY A 64 3.32 -18.27 -3.11
N ASP A 65 3.49 -17.17 -3.84
CA ASP A 65 4.74 -16.39 -3.87
C ASP A 65 4.63 -15.16 -2.94
N LEU A 66 5.42 -15.11 -1.87
CA LEU A 66 5.31 -14.10 -0.81
C LEU A 66 5.81 -12.72 -1.27
N GLU A 67 4.91 -11.73 -1.38
CA GLU A 67 5.29 -10.33 -1.54
C GLU A 67 5.66 -9.74 -0.17
N GLN A 68 4.71 -9.73 0.78
CA GLN A 68 4.97 -9.23 2.13
C GLN A 68 4.07 -9.91 3.16
N LEU A 69 4.67 -10.26 4.29
CA LEU A 69 3.97 -10.50 5.54
C LEU A 69 4.11 -9.26 6.42
N LEU A 70 3.00 -8.67 6.83
CA LEU A 70 2.99 -7.38 7.51
C LEU A 70 2.09 -7.41 8.74
N LEU A 71 2.69 -7.11 9.90
CA LEU A 71 2.01 -7.03 11.19
C LEU A 71 2.18 -5.62 11.75
N ARG A 72 1.07 -4.98 12.11
CA ARG A 72 1.08 -3.63 12.67
C ARG A 72 0.16 -3.50 13.86
N GLY A 73 0.57 -2.66 14.79
CA GLY A 73 -0.23 -2.25 15.94
C GLY A 73 0.17 -0.86 16.40
N GLY A 74 -0.75 -0.16 17.05
CA GLY A 74 -0.46 1.16 17.62
C GLY A 74 -1.50 1.61 18.63
N LEU A 75 -1.07 2.52 19.49
CA LEU A 75 -1.94 3.23 20.42
C LEU A 75 -2.57 4.41 19.69
N THR A 76 -3.88 4.59 19.91
CA THR A 76 -4.64 5.66 19.28
C THR A 76 -5.09 6.70 20.30
N TYR A 77 -5.16 7.97 19.89
CA TYR A 77 -5.67 9.07 20.67
C TYR A 77 -6.63 9.94 19.84
N ARG A 78 -7.80 10.27 20.39
CA ARG A 78 -8.77 11.23 19.81
C ARG A 78 -8.77 12.51 20.63
N PRO A 79 -8.26 13.64 20.13
CA PRO A 79 -8.35 14.92 20.82
C PRO A 79 -9.81 15.38 20.98
N GLU A 80 -10.13 16.09 22.07
CA GLU A 80 -11.51 16.53 22.36
C GLU A 80 -12.08 17.47 21.30
N ASN A 81 -11.29 18.45 20.86
CA ASN A 81 -11.76 19.54 20.00
C ASN A 81 -11.29 19.39 18.55
N ALA A 82 -10.99 18.17 18.11
CA ALA A 82 -10.57 17.91 16.74
C ALA A 82 -11.06 16.56 16.25
N ASN A 83 -11.66 16.53 15.06
CA ASN A 83 -12.09 15.30 14.40
C ASN A 83 -10.90 14.61 13.72
N VAL A 84 -9.98 14.08 14.53
CA VAL A 84 -8.78 13.37 14.09
C VAL A 84 -8.50 12.19 15.02
N LEU A 85 -8.12 11.06 14.44
CA LEU A 85 -7.55 9.94 15.16
C LEU A 85 -6.03 9.95 14.95
N LEU A 86 -5.30 10.18 16.03
CA LEU A 86 -3.84 10.11 16.04
C LEU A 86 -3.40 8.71 16.44
N THR A 87 -2.36 8.18 15.83
CA THR A 87 -1.78 6.87 16.15
C THR A 87 -0.27 6.95 16.25
N LEU A 88 0.29 6.34 17.30
CA LEU A 88 1.70 5.98 17.38
C LEU A 88 1.78 4.45 17.33
N GLY A 89 2.47 3.91 16.33
CA GLY A 89 2.50 2.47 16.11
C GLY A 89 3.85 1.92 15.69
N TYR A 90 3.89 0.60 15.68
CA TYR A 90 5.02 -0.21 15.24
C TYR A 90 4.56 -1.18 14.15
N ALA A 91 5.44 -1.43 13.18
CA ALA A 91 5.25 -2.41 12.13
C ALA A 91 6.45 -3.36 12.07
N ASN A 92 6.16 -4.64 11.93
CA ASN A 92 7.12 -5.65 11.51
C ASN A 92 6.71 -6.16 10.13
N ILE A 93 7.66 -6.21 9.21
CA ILE A 93 7.41 -6.53 7.80
C ILE A 93 8.49 -7.49 7.36
N THR A 94 8.08 -8.62 6.78
CA THR A 94 8.95 -9.50 6.00
C THR A 94 8.59 -9.31 4.54
N THR A 95 9.57 -9.01 3.69
CA THR A 95 9.36 -8.87 2.24
C THR A 95 10.08 -10.03 1.55
N GLY A 96 9.37 -10.78 0.71
CA GLY A 96 9.97 -11.82 -0.12
C GLY A 96 10.43 -11.29 -1.47
N GLU A 97 11.44 -11.93 -2.05
CA GLU A 97 11.77 -11.71 -3.46
C GLU A 97 10.66 -12.23 -4.38
N PHE A 98 10.66 -11.79 -5.63
CA PHE A 98 9.69 -12.25 -6.63
C PHE A 98 10.22 -13.51 -7.33
N GLY A 99 9.35 -14.51 -7.54
CA GLY A 99 9.64 -15.71 -8.29
C GLY A 99 9.91 -16.94 -7.41
N ASP A 100 10.65 -17.92 -7.94
CA ASP A 100 10.86 -19.22 -7.28
C ASP A 100 11.86 -19.18 -6.10
N GLY A 101 12.43 -18.01 -5.81
CA GLY A 101 13.36 -17.82 -4.72
C GLY A 101 12.68 -17.73 -3.35
N ASP A 102 13.45 -17.93 -2.28
CA ASP A 102 12.97 -17.89 -0.89
C ASP A 102 13.65 -16.79 -0.06
N ALA A 103 14.44 -15.92 -0.68
CA ALA A 103 15.11 -14.85 0.03
C ALA A 103 14.09 -13.85 0.59
N THR A 104 14.34 -13.40 1.82
CA THR A 104 13.52 -12.40 2.48
C THR A 104 14.36 -11.30 3.10
N THR A 105 13.78 -10.11 3.24
CA THR A 105 14.36 -8.99 3.99
C THR A 105 13.38 -8.54 5.08
N GLY A 106 13.91 -8.36 6.28
CA GLY A 106 13.16 -7.84 7.42
C GLY A 106 13.13 -6.33 7.45
N GLU A 107 12.04 -5.79 7.99
CA GLU A 107 11.91 -4.37 8.25
C GLU A 107 11.11 -4.10 9.52
N SER A 108 11.66 -3.24 10.37
CA SER A 108 10.96 -2.63 11.48
C SER A 108 10.59 -1.18 11.13
N ARG A 109 9.37 -0.76 11.49
CA ARG A 109 8.98 0.65 11.40
C ARG A 109 8.37 1.15 12.68
N ILE A 110 8.71 2.39 13.04
CA ILE A 110 7.91 3.21 13.96
C ILE A 110 7.13 4.17 13.08
N TYR A 111 5.84 4.36 13.33
CA TYR A 111 5.03 5.28 12.54
C TYR A 111 4.13 6.16 13.38
N GLN A 112 3.94 7.38 12.90
CA GLN A 112 2.95 8.33 13.39
C GLN A 112 1.90 8.52 12.29
N GLU A 113 0.64 8.50 12.68
CA GLU A 113 -0.48 8.63 11.74
C GLU A 113 -1.54 9.59 12.26
N ALA A 114 -2.12 10.35 11.33
CA ALA A 114 -3.30 11.17 11.54
C ALA A 114 -4.37 10.78 10.53
N LEU A 115 -5.52 10.33 11.03
CA LEU A 115 -6.69 9.95 10.22
C LEU A 115 -7.80 10.98 10.47
N LEU A 116 -8.17 11.71 9.41
CA LEU A 116 -9.13 12.81 9.45
C LEU A 116 -10.37 12.43 8.64
N PRO A 117 -11.44 11.94 9.28
CA PRO A 117 -12.67 11.62 8.58
C PRO A 117 -13.46 12.89 8.25
N HIS A 118 -14.06 12.93 7.06
CA HIS A 118 -14.91 14.02 6.59
C HIS A 118 -16.18 13.45 5.97
N ARG A 119 -17.34 13.96 6.36
CA ARG A 119 -18.63 13.56 5.79
C ARG A 119 -19.06 14.60 4.76
N LEU A 120 -18.91 14.27 3.47
CA LEU A 120 -19.28 15.18 2.39
C LEU A 120 -20.81 15.19 2.17
N SER A 121 -21.45 14.04 2.37
CA SER A 121 -22.91 13.90 2.37
C SER A 121 -23.31 12.71 3.25
N ASN A 122 -24.62 12.43 3.35
CA ASN A 122 -25.11 11.23 4.02
C ASN A 122 -24.56 9.93 3.42
N ARG A 123 -24.16 9.92 2.15
CA ARG A 123 -23.67 8.69 1.49
C ARG A 123 -22.20 8.72 1.12
N ILE A 124 -21.57 9.89 1.16
CA ILE A 124 -20.16 10.03 0.77
C ILE A 124 -19.33 10.33 2.01
N ARG A 125 -18.43 9.39 2.34
CA ARG A 125 -17.45 9.52 3.42
C ARG A 125 -16.06 9.65 2.80
N LEU A 126 -15.35 10.70 3.17
CA LEU A 126 -13.96 10.92 2.83
C LEU A 126 -13.10 10.68 4.07
N THR A 127 -11.88 10.20 3.89
CA THR A 127 -10.92 10.12 4.99
C THR A 127 -9.54 10.39 4.47
N HIS A 128 -8.91 11.44 5.02
CA HIS A 128 -7.51 11.75 4.77
C HIS A 128 -6.67 11.00 5.79
N ARG A 129 -5.61 10.34 5.35
CA ARG A 129 -4.64 9.69 6.23
C ARG A 129 -3.25 10.16 5.88
N PHE A 130 -2.61 10.82 6.84
CA PHE A 130 -1.19 11.16 6.77
C PHE A 130 -0.44 10.17 7.64
N ARG A 131 0.68 9.65 7.13
CA ARG A 131 1.56 8.78 7.91
C ARG A 131 3.01 9.16 7.67
N TYR A 132 3.75 9.24 8.75
CA TYR A 132 5.20 9.36 8.76
C TYR A 132 5.80 8.09 9.35
N GLU A 133 6.77 7.49 8.65
CA GLU A 133 7.37 6.21 9.00
C GLU A 133 8.88 6.41 9.19
N GLN A 134 9.41 5.96 10.31
CA GLN A 134 10.84 5.70 10.55
C GLN A 134 11.09 4.24 10.19
N ARG A 135 12.05 3.97 9.31
CA ARG A 135 12.23 2.66 8.67
C ARG A 135 13.63 2.13 8.93
N PHE A 136 13.69 0.91 9.45
CA PHE A 136 14.89 0.12 9.69
C PHE A 136 14.75 -1.14 8.84
N VAL A 137 15.25 -1.07 7.61
CA VAL A 137 15.26 -2.20 6.68
C VAL A 137 16.60 -2.90 6.86
N ASP A 138 16.59 -4.23 6.89
CA ASP A 138 17.83 -5.01 6.96
C ASP A 138 18.73 -4.65 5.77
N ASP A 139 20.03 -4.54 6.04
CA ASP A 139 21.06 -4.17 5.07
C ASP A 139 20.78 -2.84 4.34
N GLN A 140 20.16 -1.86 5.01
CA GLN A 140 20.03 -0.49 4.52
C GLN A 140 20.27 0.53 5.64
N ASP A 141 20.75 1.71 5.26
CA ASP A 141 20.75 2.86 6.17
C ASP A 141 19.32 3.25 6.57
N PHE A 142 19.22 3.83 7.77
CA PHE A 142 17.99 4.40 8.28
C PHE A 142 17.37 5.39 7.28
N ARG A 143 16.06 5.26 7.07
CA ARG A 143 15.31 6.19 6.23
C ARG A 143 13.91 6.44 6.76
N THR A 144 13.27 7.45 6.22
CA THR A 144 11.92 7.84 6.57
C THR A 144 11.02 7.84 5.35
N ARG A 145 9.71 7.78 5.57
CA ARG A 145 8.73 7.84 4.49
C ARG A 145 7.49 8.61 4.90
N TYR A 146 7.03 9.46 4.00
CA TYR A 146 5.76 10.17 4.08
C TYR A 146 4.73 9.45 3.21
N ARG A 147 3.51 9.34 3.73
CA ARG A 147 2.38 8.76 3.01
C ARG A 147 1.17 9.65 3.16
N TYR A 148 0.46 9.79 2.05
CA TYR A 148 -0.86 10.39 2.03
C TYR A 148 -1.84 9.45 1.34
N ASN A 149 -2.93 9.13 2.03
CA ASN A 149 -4.02 8.31 1.50
C ASN A 149 -5.32 9.09 1.56
N LEU A 150 -6.05 9.15 0.45
CA LEU A 150 -7.43 9.60 0.41
C LEU A 150 -8.35 8.40 0.21
N PHE A 151 -9.15 8.08 1.22
CA PHE A 151 -10.23 7.09 1.10
C PHE A 151 -11.54 7.79 0.73
N VAL A 152 -12.29 7.19 -0.18
CA VAL A 152 -13.65 7.61 -0.53
C VAL A 152 -14.55 6.38 -0.44
N ASN A 153 -15.55 6.44 0.44
CA ASN A 153 -16.60 5.42 0.50
C ASN A 153 -17.93 6.03 0.07
N ILE A 154 -18.61 5.39 -0.87
CA ILE A 154 -19.92 5.78 -1.38
C ILE A 154 -20.93 4.70 -1.02
N LEU A 155 -21.78 4.99 -0.04
CA LEU A 155 -22.83 4.07 0.42
C LEU A 155 -23.95 4.04 -0.61
N LEU A 156 -24.29 2.84 -1.09
CA LEU A 156 -25.22 2.67 -2.22
C LEU A 156 -26.67 2.50 -1.77
N ASN A 157 -26.88 1.84 -0.63
CA ASN A 157 -28.20 1.44 -0.13
C ASN A 157 -28.50 1.90 1.31
N ALA A 158 -27.64 2.71 1.92
CA ALA A 158 -27.80 3.20 3.28
C ALA A 158 -27.16 4.58 3.45
N ASP A 159 -27.48 5.26 4.55
CA ASP A 159 -26.89 6.56 4.92
C ASP A 159 -25.84 6.44 6.04
N GLU A 160 -25.64 5.23 6.60
CA GLU A 160 -24.60 4.92 7.57
C GLU A 160 -24.01 3.53 7.30
N PHE A 161 -22.80 3.29 7.81
CA PHE A 161 -22.21 1.96 7.82
C PHE A 161 -22.91 1.09 8.85
N ALA A 162 -23.66 0.10 8.40
CA ALA A 162 -24.36 -0.87 9.23
C ALA A 162 -24.37 -2.24 8.55
N ARG A 163 -24.94 -3.24 9.22
CA ARG A 163 -25.22 -4.54 8.61
C ARG A 163 -26.02 -4.37 7.31
N LYS A 164 -25.66 -5.14 6.27
CA LYS A 164 -26.23 -5.11 4.90
C LYS A 164 -25.97 -3.83 4.10
N THR A 165 -25.18 -2.88 4.61
CA THR A 165 -24.74 -1.73 3.80
C THR A 165 -23.81 -2.23 2.69
N VAL A 166 -24.14 -1.88 1.44
CA VAL A 166 -23.31 -2.05 0.24
C VAL A 166 -22.70 -0.71 -0.09
N TYR A 167 -21.41 -0.67 -0.35
CA TYR A 167 -20.71 0.57 -0.67
C TYR A 167 -19.60 0.36 -1.69
N VAL A 168 -19.30 1.40 -2.46
CA VAL A 168 -18.08 1.48 -3.27
C VAL A 168 -16.96 2.02 -2.38
N ALA A 169 -15.81 1.37 -2.41
CA ALA A 169 -14.60 1.76 -1.68
C ALA A 169 -13.51 2.14 -2.69
N LEU A 170 -13.06 3.38 -2.63
CA LEU A 170 -11.98 3.90 -3.47
C LEU A 170 -10.86 4.39 -2.56
N TYR A 171 -9.63 4.26 -3.03
CA TYR A 171 -8.56 5.08 -2.48
C TYR A 171 -7.48 5.41 -3.50
N ASN A 172 -6.78 6.50 -3.24
CA ASN A 172 -5.46 6.75 -3.81
C ASN A 172 -4.45 6.97 -2.69
N GLU A 173 -3.28 6.33 -2.78
CA GLU A 173 -2.21 6.45 -1.80
C GLU A 173 -0.86 6.78 -2.44
N LEU A 174 -0.25 7.87 -2.01
CA LEU A 174 1.07 8.32 -2.43
C LEU A 174 2.12 8.05 -1.36
N PHE A 175 3.32 7.66 -1.80
CA PHE A 175 4.45 7.32 -0.94
C PHE A 175 5.71 8.07 -1.38
N ILE A 176 6.32 8.81 -0.46
CA ILE A 176 7.51 9.63 -0.71
C ILE A 176 8.58 9.31 0.34
N ASN A 177 9.76 8.89 -0.10
CA ASN A 177 10.91 8.68 0.79
C ASN A 177 11.45 10.03 1.30
N GLY A 178 11.92 10.08 2.55
CA GLY A 178 12.57 11.26 3.11
C GLY A 178 14.06 11.38 2.76
N GLN A 179 14.70 10.25 2.46
CA GLN A 179 16.11 10.13 2.07
C GLN A 179 16.21 9.20 0.86
N THR A 180 17.23 9.45 0.03
CA THR A 180 17.52 8.64 -1.16
C THR A 180 18.71 7.72 -0.95
N ASN A 181 19.72 8.11 -0.18
CA ASN A 181 20.84 7.24 0.16
C ASN A 181 20.39 6.15 1.15
N ILE A 182 20.73 4.89 0.87
CA ILE A 182 20.39 3.73 1.70
C ILE A 182 21.63 2.89 2.08
N GLY A 183 22.83 3.47 2.00
CA GLY A 183 24.09 2.81 2.36
C GLY A 183 24.77 2.11 1.19
N ASP A 184 26.07 1.83 1.33
CA ASP A 184 26.91 1.10 0.36
C ASP A 184 26.85 1.63 -1.08
N GLY A 185 26.69 2.95 -1.25
CA GLY A 185 26.56 3.58 -2.56
C GLY A 185 25.23 3.30 -3.28
N ARG A 186 24.26 2.66 -2.62
CA ARG A 186 22.92 2.39 -3.16
C ARG A 186 21.98 3.56 -2.89
N THR A 187 21.05 3.78 -3.82
CA THR A 187 20.04 4.84 -3.68
C THR A 187 18.64 4.36 -4.06
N VAL A 188 17.63 5.01 -3.48
CA VAL A 188 16.21 4.92 -3.84
C VAL A 188 15.71 6.28 -4.31
N GLN A 189 14.60 6.29 -5.05
CA GLN A 189 13.99 7.51 -5.54
C GLN A 189 13.12 8.19 -4.46
N TYR A 190 12.95 9.51 -4.54
CA TYR A 190 12.02 10.23 -3.66
C TYR A 190 10.59 9.72 -3.83
N PHE A 191 10.14 9.53 -5.07
CA PHE A 191 8.90 8.81 -5.34
C PHE A 191 9.12 7.31 -5.10
N ASP A 192 8.41 6.74 -4.12
CA ASP A 192 8.44 5.29 -3.86
C ASP A 192 7.39 4.60 -4.74
N ARG A 193 6.11 4.98 -4.55
CA ARG A 193 4.99 4.41 -5.29
C ARG A 193 3.70 5.23 -5.19
N ASN A 194 2.75 4.91 -6.06
CA ASN A 194 1.34 5.26 -5.92
C ASN A 194 0.48 3.99 -5.97
N ARG A 195 -0.64 3.99 -5.25
CA ARG A 195 -1.64 2.92 -5.28
C ARG A 195 -3.01 3.51 -5.58
N THR A 196 -3.68 3.00 -6.61
CA THR A 196 -5.07 3.37 -6.93
C THR A 196 -5.95 2.14 -6.77
N TYR A 197 -7.00 2.23 -5.95
CA TYR A 197 -7.88 1.12 -5.63
C TYR A 197 -9.34 1.42 -5.94
N LEU A 198 -10.01 0.39 -6.45
CA LEU A 198 -11.45 0.33 -6.66
C LEU A 198 -11.96 -1.00 -6.11
N GLY A 199 -12.95 -0.95 -5.23
CA GLY A 199 -13.57 -2.14 -4.68
C GLY A 199 -15.02 -1.94 -4.25
N LEU A 200 -15.62 -3.07 -3.90
CA LEU A 200 -16.95 -3.15 -3.29
C LEU A 200 -16.81 -3.60 -1.84
N GLY A 201 -17.59 -2.97 -0.97
CA GLY A 201 -17.66 -3.30 0.44
C GLY A 201 -19.06 -3.72 0.85
N TYR A 202 -19.12 -4.62 1.85
CA TYR A 202 -20.35 -5.12 2.42
C TYR A 202 -20.29 -5.22 3.94
N GLY A 203 -21.33 -4.71 4.61
CA GLY A 203 -21.51 -4.81 6.06
C GLY A 203 -22.00 -6.19 6.49
N LEU A 204 -21.13 -7.00 7.06
CA LEU A 204 -21.47 -8.32 7.61
C LEU A 204 -22.21 -8.19 8.95
N ARG A 205 -21.78 -7.24 9.78
CA ARG A 205 -22.38 -6.82 11.06
C ARG A 205 -22.23 -5.31 11.19
N ASP A 206 -22.84 -4.70 12.19
CA ASP A 206 -22.73 -3.25 12.41
C ASP A 206 -21.29 -2.79 12.66
N ASN A 207 -20.45 -3.71 13.14
CA ASN A 207 -19.07 -3.46 13.50
C ASN A 207 -18.06 -4.23 12.63
N LEU A 208 -18.52 -4.99 11.63
CA LEU A 208 -17.68 -5.86 10.79
C LEU A 208 -18.04 -5.70 9.31
N ARG A 209 -17.05 -5.34 8.49
CA ARG A 209 -17.20 -5.14 7.04
C ARG A 209 -16.16 -5.92 6.27
N VAL A 210 -16.53 -6.42 5.09
CA VAL A 210 -15.61 -7.00 4.12
C VAL A 210 -15.49 -6.07 2.91
N GLN A 211 -14.31 -6.00 2.30
CA GLN A 211 -14.10 -5.36 1.01
C GLN A 211 -13.34 -6.29 0.08
N ALA A 212 -13.78 -6.33 -1.18
CA ALA A 212 -13.09 -7.01 -2.27
C ALA A 212 -12.90 -6.03 -3.43
N GLY A 213 -11.71 -5.99 -4.02
CA GLY A 213 -11.44 -5.09 -5.13
C GLY A 213 -10.10 -5.31 -5.78
N TRP A 214 -9.72 -4.36 -6.63
CA TRP A 214 -8.50 -4.36 -7.39
C TRP A 214 -7.73 -3.07 -7.16
N MET A 215 -6.41 -3.18 -7.09
CA MET A 215 -5.49 -2.07 -6.87
C MET A 215 -4.38 -2.10 -7.92
N GLN A 216 -4.12 -0.97 -8.55
CA GLN A 216 -2.92 -0.76 -9.34
C GLN A 216 -1.81 -0.18 -8.47
N GLN A 217 -0.70 -0.91 -8.32
CA GLN A 217 0.52 -0.39 -7.71
C GLN A 217 1.45 0.11 -8.81
N THR A 218 1.86 1.37 -8.73
CA THR A 218 2.76 2.01 -9.69
C THR A 218 4.02 2.45 -8.96
N THR A 219 5.18 1.97 -9.39
CA THR A 219 6.49 2.40 -8.89
C THR A 219 7.22 3.20 -9.99
N VAL A 220 8.49 3.54 -9.77
CA VAL A 220 9.33 4.12 -10.83
C VAL A 220 9.60 3.13 -11.96
N ASN A 221 9.69 1.84 -11.64
CA ASN A 221 10.24 0.82 -12.55
C ASN A 221 9.19 -0.13 -13.12
N TRP A 222 8.02 -0.25 -12.49
CA TRP A 222 7.00 -1.24 -12.85
C TRP A 222 5.60 -0.83 -12.38
N GLN A 223 4.59 -1.41 -13.03
CA GLN A 223 3.19 -1.31 -12.67
C GLN A 223 2.54 -2.70 -12.57
N LYS A 224 1.96 -3.06 -11.42
CA LYS A 224 1.31 -4.38 -11.26
C LYS A 224 -0.06 -4.25 -10.60
N GLY A 225 -1.00 -5.02 -11.14
CA GLY A 225 -2.34 -5.20 -10.57
C GLY A 225 -2.32 -6.13 -9.35
N GLN A 226 -3.15 -5.83 -8.36
CA GLN A 226 -3.24 -6.57 -7.10
C GLN A 226 -4.71 -6.72 -6.72
N THR A 227 -5.16 -7.97 -6.54
CA THR A 227 -6.45 -8.22 -5.90
C THR A 227 -6.35 -7.94 -4.41
N GLN A 228 -7.41 -7.43 -3.82
CA GLN A 228 -7.47 -7.20 -2.38
C GLN A 228 -8.74 -7.78 -1.81
N LEU A 229 -8.59 -8.61 -0.78
CA LEU A 229 -9.66 -9.05 0.10
C LEU A 229 -9.33 -8.57 1.51
N SER A 230 -10.21 -7.78 2.11
CA SER A 230 -9.99 -7.23 3.43
C SER A 230 -11.20 -7.32 4.35
N LEU A 231 -10.93 -7.58 5.63
CA LEU A 231 -11.91 -7.56 6.69
C LEU A 231 -11.59 -6.42 7.66
N HIS A 232 -12.60 -5.63 8.03
CA HIS A 232 -12.48 -4.42 8.83
C HIS A 232 -13.38 -4.54 10.05
N HIS A 233 -12.79 -4.57 11.23
CA HIS A 233 -13.51 -4.79 12.50
C HIS A 233 -13.29 -3.60 13.45
N SER A 234 -14.38 -3.04 13.95
CA SER A 234 -14.38 -2.08 15.05
C SER A 234 -14.93 -2.76 16.30
N PHE A 235 -14.16 -2.83 17.38
CA PHE A 235 -14.59 -3.38 18.67
C PHE A 235 -15.05 -2.29 19.63
#